data_AF-A0A2N6E683-F1
#
_entry.id   AF-A0A2N6E683-F1
#
_cell.length_a   1.000
_cell.length_b   1.000
_cell.length_c   1.000
_cell.angle_alpha   90.00
_cell.angle_beta   90.00
_cell.angle_gamma   90.00
#
_symmetry.space_group_name_H-M   'P 1'
#
loop_
_entity.id
_entity.type
_entity.pdbx_description
1 polymer ?
#
loop_
_entity_poly.entity_id
_entity_poly.type
_entity_poly.pdbx_seq_one_letter_code
_entity_poly.pdbx_strand_id
1 'polypeptide(L)' 'MCRVLMHNDDYTTMEFVVEVLVQVFHKTDVEAHQIMLSVHHKGAGICGVYPHEIAETRVAKVHSMARKSGFPLRCSLEEV' A
#
# COMPACT_ATOMS: atom_id res chain seq x y z
N MET A 1 -8.01 -1.91 -16.26
CA MET A 1 -7.72 -2.38 -14.88
C MET A 1 -6.62 -1.48 -14.32
N CYS A 2 -6.45 -1.39 -13.00
CA CYS A 2 -5.41 -0.55 -12.39
C CYS A 2 -4.62 -1.34 -11.35
N ARG A 3 -3.30 -1.21 -11.39
CA ARG A 3 -2.39 -1.61 -10.30
C ARG A 3 -2.42 -0.56 -9.21
N VAL A 4 -2.43 -1.00 -7.97
CA VAL A 4 -2.23 -0.14 -6.81
C VAL A 4 -0.79 -0.33 -6.32
N LEU A 5 -0.03 0.75 -6.33
CA LEU A 5 1.37 0.79 -5.95
C LEU A 5 1.54 1.50 -4.61
N MET A 6 2.31 0.91 -3.72
CA MET A 6 2.78 1.56 -2.49
C MET A 6 4.25 1.94 -2.66
N HIS A 7 4.60 3.14 -2.19
CA HIS A 7 5.93 3.74 -2.36
C HIS A 7 6.65 3.78 -1.03
N ASN A 8 7.95 3.53 -1.06
CA ASN A 8 8.82 3.64 0.11
C ASN A 8 8.99 5.10 0.53
N ASP A 9 9.19 5.29 1.83
CA ASP A 9 9.63 6.53 2.45
C ASP A 9 10.40 6.19 3.74
N ASP A 10 11.14 7.16 4.28
CA ASP A 10 12.05 6.92 5.42
C ASP A 10 11.38 7.11 6.80
N TYR A 11 10.06 7.35 6.86
CA TYR A 11 9.35 7.71 8.09
C TYR A 11 8.26 6.71 8.49
N THR A 12 7.63 6.05 7.51
CA THR A 12 6.58 5.07 7.75
C THR A 12 7.15 3.76 8.28
N THR A 13 6.63 3.26 9.41
CA THR A 13 7.12 2.02 10.01
C THR A 13 6.72 0.79 9.19
N MET A 14 7.55 -0.26 9.24
CA MET A 14 7.28 -1.53 8.57
C MET A 14 5.98 -2.17 9.07
N GLU A 15 5.71 -2.08 10.38
CA GLU A 15 4.50 -2.59 11.00
C GLU A 15 3.24 -1.91 10.45
N PHE A 16 3.29 -0.60 10.26
CA PHE A 16 2.16 0.15 9.68
C PHE A 16 1.94 -0.23 8.21
N VAL A 17 3.00 -0.42 7.44
CA VAL A 17 2.89 -0.90 6.05
C VAL A 17 2.21 -2.27 6.00
N VAL A 18 2.61 -3.20 6.87
CA VAL A 18 1.98 -4.53 6.97
C VAL A 18 0.51 -4.41 7.38
N GLU A 19 0.19 -3.57 8.38
CA GLU A 19 -1.19 -3.31 8.80
C GLU A 19 -2.06 -2.84 7.63
N VAL A 20 -1.58 -1.89 6.84
CA VAL A 20 -2.28 -1.38 5.65
C VAL A 20 -2.50 -2.50 4.63
N LEU A 21 -1.49 -3.32 4.36
CA LEU A 21 -1.58 -4.45 3.41
C LEU A 21 -2.61 -5.49 3.87
N VAL A 22 -2.70 -5.77 5.15
CA VAL A 22 -3.70 -6.69 5.72
C VAL A 22 -5.10 -6.07 5.70
N GLN A 23 -5.27 -4.86 6.24
CA GLN A 23 -6.59 -4.26 6.43
C GLN A 23 -7.21 -3.75 5.13
N VAL A 24 -6.42 -3.08 4.29
CA VAL A 24 -6.92 -2.48 3.05
C VAL A 24 -6.87 -3.50 1.93
N PHE A 25 -5.77 -4.24 1.78
CA PHE A 25 -5.54 -5.13 0.64
C PHE A 25 -5.90 -6.60 0.88
N HIS A 26 -6.33 -6.94 2.10
CA HIS A 26 -6.68 -8.31 2.51
C HIS A 26 -5.56 -9.32 2.22
N LYS A 27 -4.31 -8.86 2.33
CA LYS A 27 -3.16 -9.75 2.25
C LYS A 27 -3.08 -10.59 3.50
N THR A 28 -2.64 -11.82 3.34
CA THR A 28 -2.18 -12.60 4.49
C THR A 28 -0.96 -11.92 5.10
N ASP A 29 -0.69 -12.20 6.37
CA ASP A 29 0.47 -11.65 7.08
C ASP A 29 1.78 -11.92 6.31
N VAL A 30 1.95 -13.14 5.81
CA VAL A 30 3.11 -13.54 5.00
C VAL A 30 3.24 -12.72 3.71
N GLU A 31 2.16 -12.57 2.95
CA GLU A 31 2.17 -11.75 1.72
C GLU A 31 2.43 -10.28 2.02
N ALA A 32 1.85 -9.76 3.11
CA ALA A 32 2.02 -8.38 3.54
C ALA A 32 3.48 -8.09 3.88
N HIS A 33 4.14 -8.96 4.65
CA HIS A 33 5.56 -8.85 4.93
C HIS A 33 6.43 -8.92 3.67
N GLN A 34 6.11 -9.81 2.72
CA GLN A 34 6.84 -9.91 1.45
C GLN A 34 6.71 -8.64 0.60
N ILE A 35 5.49 -8.10 0.49
CA ILE A 35 5.24 -6.86 -0.26
C ILE A 35 5.93 -5.69 0.45
N MET A 36 5.82 -5.58 1.78
CA MET A 36 6.49 -4.54 2.57
C MET A 36 8.01 -4.54 2.32
N LEU A 37 8.66 -5.71 2.39
CA LEU A 37 10.10 -5.83 2.11
C LEU A 37 10.42 -5.45 0.66
N SER A 38 9.54 -5.76 -0.29
CA SER A 38 9.71 -5.33 -1.68
C SER A 38 9.61 -3.82 -1.83
N VAL A 39 8.66 -3.17 -1.15
CA VAL A 39 8.53 -1.69 -1.13
C VAL A 39 9.81 -1.09 -0.57
N HIS A 40 10.27 -1.57 0.59
CA HIS A 40 11.46 -1.06 1.26
C HIS A 40 12.73 -1.16 0.40
N HIS A 41 12.98 -2.33 -0.21
CA HIS A 41 14.20 -2.53 -0.99
C HIS A 41 14.16 -1.98 -2.41
N LYS A 42 12.98 -1.91 -3.04
CA LYS A 42 12.85 -1.55 -4.47
C LYS A 42 12.24 -0.17 -4.69
N GLY A 43 11.90 0.55 -3.62
CA GLY A 43 11.27 1.86 -3.67
C GLY A 43 9.76 1.83 -3.91
N ALA A 44 9.21 0.74 -4.48
CA ALA A 44 7.78 0.55 -4.64
C ALA A 44 7.39 -0.94 -4.73
N GLY A 45 6.13 -1.24 -4.45
CA GLY A 45 5.57 -2.59 -4.51
C GLY A 45 4.10 -2.59 -4.91
N ILE A 46 3.69 -3.65 -5.62
CA ILE A 46 2.30 -3.84 -6.05
C ILE A 46 1.49 -4.43 -4.90
N CYS A 47 0.49 -3.69 -4.44
CA CYS A 47 -0.44 -4.15 -3.41
C CYS A 47 -1.54 -5.04 -4.00
N GLY A 48 -1.95 -4.77 -5.24
CA GLY A 48 -2.96 -5.54 -5.96
C GLY A 48 -3.37 -4.92 -7.28
N VAL A 49 -4.26 -5.60 -8.02
CA VAL A 49 -4.81 -5.15 -9.30
C VAL A 49 -6.33 -5.22 -9.23
N TYR A 50 -7.00 -4.11 -9.54
CA TYR A 50 -8.44 -3.96 -9.35
C TYR A 50 -9.07 -3.16 -10.51
N PRO A 51 -10.40 -3.19 -10.68
CA PRO A 51 -11.13 -2.16 -11.42
C PRO A 51 -10.81 -0.76 -10.89
N HIS A 52 -10.84 0.26 -11.75
CA HIS A 52 -10.39 1.62 -11.44
C HIS A 52 -11.05 2.19 -10.17
N GLU A 53 -12.38 2.14 -10.07
CA GLU A 53 -13.13 2.66 -8.93
C GLU A 53 -12.77 1.98 -7.59
N ILE A 54 -12.53 0.66 -7.63
CA ILE A 54 -12.08 -0.11 -6.46
C ILE A 54 -10.65 0.28 -6.08
N ALA A 55 -9.79 0.46 -7.08
CA ALA A 55 -8.41 0.85 -6.87
C ALA A 55 -8.31 2.25 -6.24
N GLU A 56 -9.08 3.22 -6.76
CA GLU A 56 -9.16 4.59 -6.23
C GLU A 56 -9.64 4.61 -4.78
N THR A 57 -10.70 3.86 -4.47
CA THR A 57 -11.23 3.75 -3.10
C THR A 57 -10.18 3.19 -2.14
N ARG A 58 -9.41 2.17 -2.57
CA ARG A 58 -8.33 1.59 -1.77
C ARG A 58 -7.20 2.59 -1.53
N VAL A 59 -6.76 3.31 -2.55
CA VAL A 59 -5.73 4.37 -2.42
C VAL A 59 -6.18 5.44 -1.41
N ALA A 60 -7.42 5.94 -1.55
CA ALA A 60 -7.97 6.93 -0.62
C ALA A 60 -8.01 6.40 0.83
N LYS A 61 -8.34 5.13 1.02
CA LYS A 61 -8.31 4.49 2.35
C LYS A 61 -6.91 4.41 2.94
N VAL A 62 -5.89 4.05 2.14
CA VAL A 62 -4.48 4.05 2.57
C VAL A 62 -4.06 5.43 3.05
N HIS A 63 -4.30 6.48 2.24
CA HIS A 63 -3.92 7.85 2.63
C HIS A 63 -4.66 8.34 3.88
N SER A 64 -5.94 7.95 4.03
CA SER A 64 -6.71 8.27 5.24
C SER A 64 -6.09 7.63 6.49
N MET A 65 -5.67 6.36 6.41
CA MET A 65 -4.99 5.67 7.51
C MET A 65 -3.63 6.32 7.80
N ALA A 66 -2.81 6.56 6.78
CA ALA A 66 -1.49 7.15 6.93
C ALA A 66 -1.56 8.53 7.60
N ARG A 67 -2.47 9.39 7.14
CA ARG A 67 -2.69 10.72 7.72
C ARG A 67 -3.12 10.66 9.19
N LYS A 68 -4.00 9.72 9.55
CA LYS A 68 -4.45 9.54 10.95
C LYS A 68 -3.32 9.04 11.85
N SER A 69 -2.43 8.21 11.33
CA SER A 69 -1.27 7.69 12.05
C SER A 69 -0.04 8.62 12.00
N GLY A 70 -0.12 9.76 11.28
CA GLY A 70 0.98 10.72 11.16
C GLY A 70 2.08 10.30 10.20
N PHE A 71 1.83 9.34 9.31
CA PHE A 71 2.80 8.84 8.34
C PHE A 71 2.64 9.49 6.96
N PRO A 72 3.74 9.74 6.22
CA PRO A 72 3.70 10.29 4.87
C PRO A 72 3.48 9.22 3.77
N LEU A 73 3.11 7.99 4.13
CA LEU A 73 2.98 6.84 3.22
C LEU A 73 2.18 7.18 1.96
N ARG A 74 2.83 7.02 0.80
CA ARG A 74 2.24 7.29 -0.51
C ARG A 74 1.76 6.00 -1.18
N CYS A 75 0.63 6.12 -1.87
CA CYS A 75 0.00 5.08 -2.66
C CYS A 75 -0.54 5.68 -3.97
N SER A 76 -0.41 4.99 -5.10
CA SER A 76 -0.82 5.49 -6.43
C SER A 76 -1.45 4.40 -7.30
N LEU A 77 -2.13 4.85 -8.36
CA LEU A 77 -2.67 4.00 -9.41
C LEU A 77 -1.76 4.00 -10.64
N GLU A 78 -1.65 2.85 -11.30
CA GLU A 78 -1.04 2.68 -12.63
C GLU A 78 -2.04 1.92 -13.50
N GLU A 79 -2.39 2.47 -14.67
CA GLU A 79 -3.26 1.79 -15.64
C GLU A 79 -2.56 0.57 -16.24
N VAL A 80 -3.34 -0.49 -16.48
CA VAL A 80 -2.90 -1.74 -17.13
C VAL A 80 -3.46 -1.81 -18.53
#